data_AF-A0A965ML82-F1
#
_entry.id   AF-A0A965ML82-F1
#
_cell.length_a   1.000
_cell.length_b   1.000
_cell.length_c   1.000
_cell.angle_alpha   90.00
_cell.angle_beta   90.00
_cell.angle_gamma   90.00
#
_symmetry.space_group_name_H-M   'P 1'
#
loop_
_entity.id
_entity.type
_entity.pdbx_description
1 polymer ?
#
loop_
_entity_poly.entity_id
_entity_poly.type
_entity_poly.pdbx_seq_one_letter_code
_entity_poly.pdbx_strand_id
1 'polypeptide(L)'
;MTFRVLVVLCLAGLSSWAQADTSRCYNIKNSDRKNFCLAIAKGERSYCYSIHEDDTKNFCLAQLNNQKSYCHSIRAQDTKNECLAVVR
;
A
#
# COMPACT_ATOMS: atom_id res chain seq x y z
N MET A 1 39.91 -5.18 28.58
CA MET A 1 39.37 -5.10 27.21
C MET A 1 38.10 -5.93 27.12
N THR A 2 36.94 -5.45 27.56
CA THR A 2 35.65 -6.19 27.41
C THR A 2 34.40 -5.30 27.54
N PHE A 3 34.51 -4.06 28.04
CA PHE A 3 33.34 -3.21 28.29
C PHE A 3 32.79 -2.47 27.04
N ARG A 4 33.58 -2.39 25.97
CA ARG A 4 33.19 -1.70 24.71
C ARG A 4 32.32 -2.54 23.77
N VAL A 5 32.12 -3.82 24.05
CA VAL A 5 31.33 -4.72 23.18
C VAL A 5 29.83 -4.65 23.52
N LEU A 6 29.46 -4.28 24.75
CA LEU A 6 28.07 -4.22 25.20
C LEU A 6 27.25 -3.07 24.59
N VAL A 7 27.90 -2.02 24.11
CA VAL A 7 27.20 -0.85 23.54
C VAL A 7 26.75 -1.08 22.09
N VAL A 8 27.36 -2.03 21.37
CA VAL A 8 27.10 -2.25 19.94
C VAL A 8 25.84 -3.09 19.68
N LEU A 9 25.37 -3.86 20.66
CA LEU A 9 24.25 -4.81 20.50
C LEU A 9 22.85 -4.21 20.71
N CYS A 10 22.72 -2.92 21.04
CA CYS A 10 21.41 -2.28 21.28
C CYS A 10 20.83 -1.51 20.08
N LEU A 11 21.55 -1.38 18.97
CA LEU A 11 21.08 -0.60 17.80
C LEU A 11 20.51 -1.46 16.66
N ALA A 12 20.42 -2.78 16.81
CA ALA A 12 19.94 -3.67 15.75
C ALA A 12 18.43 -4.02 15.83
N GLY A 13 17.65 -3.37 16.70
CA GLY A 13 16.33 -3.84 17.10
C GLY A 13 15.11 -2.97 16.73
N LEU A 14 15.26 -1.85 16.01
CA LEU A 14 14.14 -0.95 15.71
C LEU A 14 13.74 -0.96 14.24
N SER A 15 13.66 -2.15 13.67
CA SER A 15 12.88 -2.40 12.46
C SER A 15 11.46 -2.75 12.87
N SER A 16 10.73 -1.82 13.52
CA SER A 16 9.30 -1.98 13.78
C SER A 16 8.56 -1.84 12.45
N TRP A 17 8.54 -2.93 11.66
CA TRP A 17 7.77 -2.99 10.44
C TRP A 17 6.30 -2.96 10.88
N ALA A 18 5.63 -1.86 10.59
CA ALA A 18 4.19 -1.73 10.83
C ALA A 18 3.47 -2.77 9.98
N GLN A 19 3.25 -3.96 10.56
CA GLN A 19 2.39 -4.97 9.95
C GLN A 19 0.97 -4.42 9.96
N ALA A 20 0.55 -3.86 8.82
CA ALA A 20 -0.85 -3.56 8.60
C ALA A 20 -1.65 -4.85 8.83
N ASP A 21 -2.68 -4.77 9.67
CA ASP A 21 -3.52 -5.91 10.04
C ASP A 21 -4.34 -6.38 8.83
N THR A 22 -3.70 -7.23 8.01
CA THR A 22 -4.27 -7.81 6.79
C THR A 22 -5.53 -8.64 7.07
N SER A 23 -5.72 -9.13 8.30
CA SER A 23 -6.88 -9.95 8.68
C SER A 23 -8.20 -9.23 8.43
N ARG A 24 -8.23 -7.90 8.64
CA ARG A 24 -9.42 -7.06 8.42
C ARG A 24 -9.82 -6.99 6.96
N CYS A 25 -8.86 -7.05 6.04
CA CYS A 25 -9.16 -7.01 4.61
C CYS A 25 -9.98 -8.23 4.17
N TYR A 26 -9.74 -9.41 4.74
CA TYR A 26 -10.46 -10.64 4.37
C TYR A 26 -11.95 -10.62 4.75
N ASN A 27 -12.37 -9.78 5.69
CA ASN A 27 -13.77 -9.59 6.06
C ASN A 27 -14.54 -8.67 5.09
N ILE A 28 -13.86 -8.03 4.13
CA ILE A 28 -14.49 -7.15 3.15
C ILE A 28 -15.22 -8.00 2.09
N LYS A 29 -16.55 -7.84 2.00
CA LYS A 29 -17.40 -8.59 1.06
C LYS A 29 -17.19 -8.22 -0.40
N ASN A 30 -17.00 -6.93 -0.70
CA ASN A 30 -16.74 -6.48 -2.07
C ASN A 30 -15.31 -6.87 -2.49
N SER A 31 -15.19 -7.63 -3.58
CA SER A 31 -13.90 -8.17 -4.04
C SER A 31 -12.87 -7.10 -4.36
N ASP A 32 -13.27 -6.04 -5.06
CA ASP A 32 -12.37 -4.96 -5.46
C ASP A 32 -11.85 -4.19 -4.24
N ARG A 33 -12.72 -3.87 -3.29
CA ARG A 33 -12.33 -3.23 -2.03
C ARG A 33 -11.42 -4.13 -1.18
N LYS A 34 -11.70 -5.44 -1.15
CA LYS A 34 -10.84 -6.42 -0.48
C LYS A 34 -9.45 -6.45 -1.11
N ASN A 35 -9.38 -6.55 -2.43
CA ASN A 35 -8.12 -6.60 -3.17
C ASN A 35 -7.34 -5.30 -3.03
N PHE A 36 -8.00 -4.14 -3.08
CA PHE A 36 -7.37 -2.85 -2.78
C PHE A 36 -6.75 -2.85 -1.38
N CYS A 37 -7.52 -3.26 -0.36
CA CYS A 37 -7.04 -3.34 1.02
C CYS A 37 -5.80 -4.25 1.15
N LEU A 38 -5.87 -5.46 0.57
CA LEU A 38 -4.75 -6.41 0.57
C LEU A 38 -3.53 -5.86 -0.17
N ALA A 39 -3.73 -5.17 -1.29
CA ALA A 39 -2.65 -4.56 -2.07
C ALA A 39 -1.86 -3.55 -1.23
N ILE A 40 -2.55 -2.63 -0.55
CA ILE A 40 -1.92 -1.62 0.30
C ILE A 40 -1.31 -2.24 1.55
N ALA A 41 -2.02 -3.13 2.23
CA ALA A 41 -1.55 -3.74 3.47
C ALA A 41 -0.33 -4.66 3.27
N LYS A 42 -0.23 -5.32 2.11
CA LYS A 42 0.88 -6.24 1.77
C LYS A 42 1.93 -5.62 0.85
N GLY A 43 1.66 -4.46 0.26
CA GLY A 43 2.52 -3.86 -0.77
C GLY A 43 2.59 -4.65 -2.08
N GLU A 44 1.61 -5.51 -2.34
CA GLU A 44 1.62 -6.47 -3.45
C GLU A 44 0.73 -6.01 -4.61
N ARG A 45 1.35 -5.68 -5.76
CA ARG A 45 0.64 -5.20 -6.96
C ARG A 45 -0.28 -6.22 -7.61
N SER A 46 -0.03 -7.51 -7.41
CA SER A 46 -0.87 -8.62 -7.91
C SER A 46 -2.33 -8.45 -7.50
N TYR A 47 -2.58 -7.96 -6.27
CA TYR A 47 -3.93 -7.65 -5.81
C TYR A 47 -4.55 -6.47 -6.56
N CYS A 48 -3.80 -5.41 -6.88
CA CYS A 48 -4.33 -4.34 -7.72
C CYS A 48 -4.79 -4.87 -9.09
N TYR A 49 -4.03 -5.76 -9.72
CA TYR A 49 -4.43 -6.38 -10.99
C TYR A 49 -5.64 -7.32 -10.89
N SER A 50 -6.01 -7.72 -9.66
CA SER A 50 -7.22 -8.52 -9.38
C SER A 50 -8.46 -7.66 -9.14
N ILE A 51 -8.35 -6.32 -9.24
CA ILE A 51 -9.46 -5.37 -9.14
C ILE A 51 -10.11 -5.25 -10.53
N HIS A 52 -11.43 -5.43 -10.59
CA HIS A 52 -12.19 -5.38 -11.84
C HIS A 52 -12.53 -3.96 -12.26
N GLU A 53 -12.89 -3.08 -11.32
CA GLU A 53 -13.19 -1.68 -11.62
C GLU A 53 -11.89 -0.92 -11.97
N ASP A 54 -11.84 -0.35 -13.17
CA ASP A 54 -10.61 0.22 -13.77
C ASP A 54 -10.08 1.44 -13.00
N ASP A 55 -10.95 2.32 -12.51
CA ASP A 55 -10.53 3.52 -11.78
C ASP A 55 -9.93 3.15 -10.42
N THR A 56 -10.53 2.20 -9.71
CA THR A 56 -10.03 1.63 -8.46
C THR A 56 -8.71 0.90 -8.67
N LYS A 57 -8.59 0.13 -9.76
CA LYS A 57 -7.32 -0.52 -10.16
C LYS A 57 -6.23 0.50 -10.40
N ASN A 58 -6.51 1.53 -11.19
CA ASN A 58 -5.55 2.59 -11.49
C ASN A 58 -5.16 3.36 -10.23
N PHE A 59 -6.11 3.66 -9.34
CA PHE A 59 -5.79 4.32 -8.08
C PHE A 59 -4.89 3.43 -7.18
N CYS A 60 -5.19 2.13 -7.09
CA CYS A 60 -4.36 1.16 -6.37
C CYS A 60 -2.91 1.13 -6.90
N LEU A 61 -2.75 1.04 -8.23
CA LEU A 61 -1.44 1.05 -8.88
C LEU A 61 -0.71 2.38 -8.69
N ALA A 62 -1.44 3.51 -8.70
CA ALA A 62 -0.87 4.82 -8.47
C ALA A 62 -0.25 4.93 -7.07
N GLN A 63 -0.95 4.44 -6.04
CA GLN A 63 -0.45 4.46 -4.66
C GLN A 63 0.74 3.54 -4.45
N LEU A 64 0.68 2.29 -4.93
CA LEU A 64 1.78 1.34 -4.73
C LEU A 64 3.04 1.69 -5.53
N ASN A 65 2.90 2.24 -6.73
CA ASN A 65 4.04 2.64 -7.55
C ASN A 65 4.50 4.08 -7.30
N ASN A 66 3.75 4.85 -6.51
CA ASN A 66 3.88 6.30 -6.37
C ASN A 66 4.03 7.01 -7.73
N GLN A 67 3.10 6.75 -8.65
CA GLN A 67 3.15 7.24 -10.03
C GLN A 67 1.83 7.91 -10.44
N LYS A 68 1.89 9.22 -10.69
CA LYS A 68 0.74 10.03 -11.11
C LYS A 68 0.18 9.67 -12.49
N SER A 69 0.97 9.04 -13.36
CA SER A 69 0.52 8.57 -14.68
C SER A 69 -0.73 7.69 -14.58
N TYR A 70 -0.81 6.82 -13.56
CA TYR A 70 -1.99 6.01 -13.31
C TYR A 70 -3.20 6.85 -12.87
N CYS A 71 -3.01 7.92 -12.08
CA CYS A 71 -4.11 8.84 -11.74
C CYS A 71 -4.70 9.52 -12.98
N HIS A 72 -3.88 9.82 -13.99
CA HIS A 72 -4.38 10.44 -15.22
C HIS A 72 -5.28 9.52 -16.05
N SER A 73 -5.15 8.20 -15.88
CA SER A 73 -5.99 7.17 -16.51
C SER A 73 -7.34 6.94 -15.81
N ILE A 74 -7.57 7.54 -14.64
CA ILE A 74 -8.84 7.47 -13.91
C ILE A 74 -9.88 8.35 -14.63
N ARG A 75 -11.08 7.79 -14.88
CA ARG A 75 -12.17 8.44 -15.61
C ARG A 75 -13.02 9.32 -14.70
N ALA A 76 -13.37 8.82 -13.51
CA ALA A 76 -14.13 9.58 -12.52
C ALA A 76 -13.30 10.76 -12.01
N GLN A 77 -13.80 11.99 -12.21
CA GLN A 77 -13.05 13.20 -11.92
C GLN A 77 -12.71 13.33 -10.43
N ASP A 78 -13.63 12.96 -9.54
CA ASP A 78 -13.42 13.04 -8.09
C ASP A 78 -12.31 12.06 -7.65
N THR A 79 -12.39 10.80 -8.08
CA THR A 79 -11.37 9.78 -7.80
C THR A 79 -10.01 10.18 -8.38
N LYS A 80 -9.98 10.79 -9.56
CA LYS A 80 -8.75 11.29 -10.18
C LYS A 80 -8.12 12.41 -9.34
N ASN A 81 -8.93 13.37 -8.91
CA ASN A 81 -8.47 14.47 -8.07
C ASN A 81 -7.95 13.97 -6.73
N GLU A 82 -8.64 13.02 -6.10
CA GLU A 82 -8.19 12.35 -4.88
C GLU A 82 -6.84 11.65 -5.11
N CYS A 83 -6.71 10.87 -6.17
CA CYS A 83 -5.47 10.18 -6.52
C CYS A 83 -4.29 11.16 -6.67
N LEU A 84 -4.49 12.25 -7.41
CA LEU A 84 -3.46 13.28 -7.63
C LEU A 84 -3.07 14.02 -6.35
N ALA A 85 -3.96 14.10 -5.35
CA ALA A 85 -3.69 14.72 -4.06
C ALA A 85 -2.88 13.79 -3.13
N VAL A 86 -3.13 12.48 -3.19
CA VAL A 86 -2.48 11.50 -2.30
C VAL A 86 -1.13 11.02 -2.84
N VAL A 87 -1.02 10.81 -4.16
CA VAL A 87 0.21 10.31 -4.81
C VAL A 87 1.19 11.47 -5.02
N ARG A 88 2.44 11.30 -4.58
CA ARG A 88 3.45 12.38 -4.62
C ARG A 88 4.20 12.43 -5.95
#